data_AF-A0AAU9XFC1-F1
#
_entry.id   AF-A0AAU9XFC1-F1
#
_cell.length_a   1.000
_cell.length_b   1.000
_cell.length_c   1.000
_cell.angle_alpha   90.00
_cell.angle_beta   90.00
_cell.angle_gamma   90.00
#
_symmetry.space_group_name_H-M   'P 1'
#
loop_
_entity.id
_entity.type
_entity.pdbx_description
1 polymer ?
#
loop_
_entity_poly.entity_id
_entity_poly.type
_entity_poly.pdbx_seq_one_letter_code
_entity_poly.pdbx_strand_id
1 'polypeptide(L)'
;IELKSEDRGDPSKVEAILETGLNIEFLKCGVTIIDSPGRNENKALDNLVKKQLENPQAFVIYVVDGHDLFTEQIETILSAMFCESLGLCPLNIES
;
A
#
# COMPACT_ATOMS: atom_id res chain seq x y z
N ILE A 1 -2.11 -8.77 14.16
CA ILE A 1 -0.76 -9.39 14.22
C ILE A 1 0.12 -8.47 13.41
N GLU A 2 1.17 -7.91 14.00
CA GLU A 2 2.05 -6.96 13.31
C GLU A 2 3.43 -7.59 13.13
N LEU A 3 4.04 -7.40 11.96
CA LEU A 3 5.39 -7.87 11.66
C LEU A 3 6.42 -7.07 12.47
N LYS A 4 7.23 -7.77 13.27
CA LYS A 4 8.37 -7.16 13.96
C LYS A 4 9.36 -6.60 12.94
N SER A 5 10.05 -5.51 13.29
CA SER A 5 10.99 -4.83 12.40
C SER A 5 12.07 -5.75 11.83
N GLU A 6 12.57 -6.70 12.62
CA GLU A 6 13.55 -7.72 12.24
C GLU A 6 13.07 -8.68 11.15
N ASP A 7 11.75 -8.90 11.04
CA ASP A 7 11.14 -9.84 10.11
C ASP A 7 10.72 -9.18 8.79
N ARG A 8 10.73 -7.84 8.70
CA ARG A 8 10.25 -7.08 7.54
C ARG A 8 11.12 -7.23 6.28
N GLY A 9 12.32 -7.80 6.41
CA GLY A 9 13.21 -8.10 5.29
C GLY A 9 13.13 -9.55 4.79
N ASP A 10 12.39 -10.43 5.48
CA ASP A 10 12.27 -11.85 5.12
C ASP A 10 11.09 -12.04 4.14
N PRO A 11 11.35 -12.38 2.86
CA PRO A 11 10.30 -12.54 1.85
C PRO A 11 9.24 -13.58 2.26
N SER A 12 9.65 -14.64 2.96
CA SER A 12 8.73 -15.72 3.37
C SER A 12 7.71 -15.29 4.42
N LYS A 13 7.99 -14.19 5.15
CA LYS A 13 7.10 -13.61 6.15
C LYS A 13 6.33 -12.40 5.62
N VAL A 14 6.93 -11.66 4.69
CA VAL A 14 6.33 -10.48 4.05
C VAL A 14 5.23 -10.87 3.06
N GLU A 15 5.36 -11.99 2.35
CA GLU A 15 4.37 -12.48 1.39
C GLU A 15 3.24 -13.31 2.04
N ALA A 16 3.23 -13.43 3.36
CA ALA A 16 2.19 -14.17 4.08
C ALA A 16 0.86 -13.40 4.03
N ILE A 17 -0.05 -13.81 3.16
CA ILE A 17 -1.42 -13.29 3.10
C ILE A 17 -2.25 -13.98 4.17
N LEU A 18 -2.73 -13.21 5.15
CA LEU A 18 -3.71 -13.69 6.13
C LEU A 18 -5.12 -13.41 5.61
N GLU A 19 -5.77 -14.44 5.06
CA GLU A 19 -7.19 -14.36 4.70
C GLU A 19 -8.05 -14.68 5.92
N THR A 20 -8.73 -13.67 6.47
CA THR A 20 -9.74 -13.86 7.52
C THR A 20 -11.13 -13.60 6.96
N GLY A 21 -12.01 -14.61 7.03
CA GLY A 21 -13.41 -14.45 6.67
C GLY A 21 -14.18 -13.72 7.76
N LEU A 22 -14.35 -12.40 7.63
CA LEU A 22 -15.24 -11.63 8.50
C LEU A 22 -16.68 -11.71 7.96
N ASN A 23 -17.62 -12.19 8.77
CA ASN A 23 -19.05 -12.24 8.41
C ASN A 23 -19.70 -10.85 8.54
N ILE A 24 -19.32 -9.92 7.67
CA ILE A 24 -19.90 -8.59 7.58
C ILE A 24 -20.59 -8.39 6.23
N GLU A 25 -21.72 -7.67 6.23
CA GLU A 25 -22.57 -7.51 5.05
C GLU A 25 -21.84 -6.84 3.88
N PHE A 26 -20.93 -5.92 4.18
CA PHE A 26 -20.11 -5.24 3.18
C PHE A 26 -19.27 -6.21 2.34
N LEU A 27 -18.59 -7.19 2.96
CA LEU A 27 -17.76 -8.17 2.24
C LEU A 27 -18.59 -9.17 1.43
N LYS A 28 -19.86 -9.38 1.79
CA LYS A 28 -20.78 -10.26 1.03
C LYS A 28 -21.13 -9.71 -0.35
N CYS A 29 -20.89 -8.42 -0.59
CA CYS A 29 -21.09 -7.78 -1.89
C CYS A 29 -20.01 -8.13 -2.92
N GLY A 30 -19.06 -9.00 -2.59
CA GLY A 30 -17.99 -9.41 -3.50
C GLY A 30 -16.82 -8.43 -3.57
N VAL A 31 -16.61 -7.67 -2.50
CA VAL A 31 -15.48 -6.72 -2.37
C VAL A 31 -14.36 -7.35 -1.54
N THR A 32 -13.11 -7.08 -1.93
CA THR A 32 -11.92 -7.47 -1.18
C THR A 32 -11.27 -6.22 -0.62
N ILE A 33 -11.03 -6.20 0.70
CA ILE A 33 -10.28 -5.13 1.36
C ILE A 33 -8.85 -5.62 1.54
N ILE A 34 -7.90 -4.79 1.12
CA ILE A 34 -6.47 -5.03 1.28
C ILE A 34 -5.94 -3.96 2.22
N ASP A 35 -5.47 -4.37 3.39
CA ASP A 35 -4.78 -3.52 4.34
C ASP A 35 -3.28 -3.60 4.04
N SER A 36 -2.75 -2.61 3.30
CA SER A 36 -1.38 -2.61 2.82
C SER A 36 -0.40 -2.09 3.88
N PRO A 37 0.86 -2.54 3.90
CA PRO A 37 1.91 -1.88 4.67
C PRO A 37 2.03 -0.38 4.37
N GLY A 38 2.65 0.37 5.29
CA GLY A 38 2.99 1.77 5.06
C GLY A 38 4.05 1.92 3.97
N ARG A 39 4.12 3.13 3.40
CA ARG A 39 5.08 3.46 2.33
C ARG A 39 6.44 3.82 2.89
N ASN A 40 7.50 3.55 2.11
CA ASN A 40 8.88 3.89 2.41
C ASN A 40 9.44 3.20 3.67
N GLU A 41 8.88 2.06 4.06
CA GLU A 41 9.37 1.29 5.19
C GLU A 41 10.58 0.43 4.80
N ASN A 42 10.45 -0.32 3.70
CA ASN A 42 11.55 -1.02 3.02
C ASN A 42 11.10 -1.52 1.63
N LYS A 43 12.10 -1.85 0.80
CA LYS A 43 11.90 -2.28 -0.59
C LYS A 43 10.98 -3.51 -0.75
N ALA A 44 11.00 -4.47 0.17
CA ALA A 44 10.16 -5.65 0.07
C ALA A 44 8.68 -5.31 0.29
N LEU A 45 8.38 -4.51 1.31
CA LEU A 45 7.04 -4.00 1.59
C LEU A 45 6.55 -3.07 0.47
N ASP A 46 7.39 -2.15 0.00
CA ASP A 46 7.04 -1.22 -1.07
C ASP A 46 6.66 -1.97 -2.37
N ASN A 47 7.39 -3.03 -2.71
CA ASN A 47 7.06 -3.89 -3.86
C ASN A 47 5.71 -4.60 -3.68
N LEU A 48 5.35 -4.96 -2.45
CA LEU A 48 4.08 -5.63 -2.15
C LEU A 48 2.91 -4.65 -2.34
N VAL A 49 3.04 -3.41 -1.87
CA VAL A 49 2.04 -2.36 -2.13
C VAL A 49 1.95 -2.05 -3.63
N LYS A 50 3.07 -1.98 -4.34
CA LYS A 50 3.09 -1.73 -5.79
C LYS A 50 2.32 -2.79 -6.58
N LYS A 51 2.54 -4.08 -6.30
CA LYS A 51 1.80 -5.19 -6.94
C LYS A 51 0.28 -5.07 -6.73
N GLN A 52 -0.17 -4.54 -5.60
CA GLN A 52 -1.60 -4.34 -5.33
C GLN A 52 -2.18 -3.20 -6.17
N LEU A 53 -1.40 -2.15 -6.44
CA LEU A 53 -1.81 -1.03 -7.30
C LEU A 53 -1.84 -1.36 -8.79
N GLU A 54 -1.18 -2.44 -9.23
CA GLU A 54 -1.24 -2.91 -10.61
C GLU A 54 -2.63 -3.45 -11.01
N ASN A 55 -3.54 -3.63 -10.04
CA ASN A 55 -4.92 -4.00 -10.31
C ASN A 55 -5.75 -2.77 -10.75
N PRO A 56 -6.15 -2.66 -12.03
CA PRO A 56 -6.85 -1.48 -12.54
C PRO A 56 -8.28 -1.31 -12.01
N GLN A 57 -8.83 -2.32 -11.31
CA GLN A 57 -10.17 -2.27 -10.69
C GLN A 57 -10.12 -1.87 -9.21
N ALA A 58 -8.92 -1.67 -8.65
CA ALA A 58 -8.77 -1.29 -7.26
C ALA A 58 -9.23 0.16 -7.02
N PHE A 59 -10.00 0.38 -5.96
CA PHE A 59 -10.24 1.71 -5.41
C PHE A 59 -9.28 1.92 -4.24
N VAL A 60 -8.46 2.97 -4.29
CA VAL A 60 -7.42 3.24 -3.29
C VAL A 60 -7.93 4.22 -2.24
N ILE A 61 -7.86 3.83 -0.98
CA ILE A 61 -8.10 4.70 0.17
C ILE A 61 -6.77 4.94 0.86
N TYR A 62 -6.32 6.20 0.91
CA TYR A 62 -5.09 6.59 1.60
C TYR A 62 -5.42 7.30 2.90
N VAL A 63 -4.88 6.81 4.02
CA VAL A 63 -5.12 7.37 5.35
C VAL A 63 -3.97 8.28 5.73
N VAL A 64 -4.29 9.51 6.12
CA VAL A 64 -3.33 10.53 6.60
C VAL A 64 -3.64 10.84 8.05
N ASP A 65 -2.61 10.94 8.89
CA ASP A 65 -2.76 11.42 10.26
C ASP A 65 -3.11 12.92 10.24
N GLY A 66 -4.17 13.32 10.92
CA GLY A 66 -4.60 14.72 10.99
C GLY A 66 -3.65 15.62 11.79
N HIS A 67 -2.76 15.05 12.61
CA HIS A 67 -1.75 15.79 13.36
C HIS A 67 -0.55 16.18 12.49
N ASP A 68 -0.14 15.28 11.59
CA ASP A 68 0.89 15.54 10.58
C ASP A 68 0.19 15.93 9.27
N LEU A 69 -0.08 17.24 9.14
CA LEU A 69 -0.68 17.86 7.94
C LEU A 69 -0.05 17.33 6.64
N PHE A 70 -0.80 17.40 5.53
CA PHE A 70 -0.31 17.09 4.17
C PHE A 70 1.08 17.69 3.92
N THR A 71 2.11 16.86 4.06
CA THR A 71 3.50 17.24 3.84
C THR A 71 3.85 17.05 2.36
N GLU A 72 4.93 17.69 1.91
CA GLU A 72 5.50 17.47 0.57
C GLU A 72 5.81 15.98 0.33
N GLN A 73 6.11 15.23 1.39
CA GLN A 73 6.31 13.78 1.33
C GLN A 73 5.01 13.05 0.95
N ILE A 74 3.87 13.43 1.51
CA ILE A 74 2.56 12.83 1.17
C ILE A 74 2.19 13.14 -0.28
N GLU A 75 2.44 14.37 -0.75
CA GLU A 75 2.20 14.75 -2.14
C GLU A 75 3.07 13.92 -3.11
N THR A 76 4.33 13.72 -2.76
CA THR A 76 5.26 12.88 -3.53
C THR A 76 4.79 11.43 -3.58
N ILE A 77 4.37 10.87 -2.44
CA ILE A 77 3.88 9.49 -2.35
C ILE A 77 2.60 9.32 -3.17
N LEU A 78 1.62 10.22 -3.04
CA LEU A 78 0.36 10.16 -3.79
C LEU A 78 0.61 10.29 -5.30
N SER A 79 1.50 11.20 -5.71
CA SER A 79 1.88 11.35 -7.12
C SER A 79 2.53 10.10 -7.66
N ALA A 80 3.46 9.50 -6.91
CA ALA A 80 4.10 8.24 -7.27
C ALA A 80 3.08 7.10 -7.40
N MET A 81 2.16 6.95 -6.45
CA MET A 81 1.10 5.92 -6.51
C MET A 81 0.17 6.11 -7.70
N PHE A 82 -0.18 7.35 -8.03
CA PHE A 82 -1.02 7.64 -9.18
C PHE A 82 -0.30 7.29 -10.49
N CYS A 83 0.97 7.68 -10.61
CA CYS A 83 1.82 7.28 -11.74
C CYS A 83 1.95 5.76 -11.86
N GLU A 84 2.21 5.04 -10.77
CA GLU A 84 2.30 3.58 -10.74
C GLU A 84 0.99 2.91 -11.21
N SER A 85 -0.16 3.39 -10.73
CA SER A 85 -1.47 2.85 -11.12
C SER A 85 -1.80 3.07 -12.60
N LEU A 86 -1.26 4.13 -13.22
CA LEU A 86 -1.44 4.46 -14.63
C LEU A 86 -0.34 3.88 -15.54
N GLY A 87 0.64 3.17 -14.99
CA GLY A 87 1.81 2.72 -15.75
C GLY A 87 2.68 3.86 -16.28
N LEU A 88 2.58 5.05 -15.69
CA LEU A 88 3.41 6.20 -16.02
C LEU A 88 4.69 6.14 -15.16
N CYS A 89 5.86 6.31 -15.77
CA CYS A 89 7.09 6.45 -15.01
C CYS A 89 7.04 7.71 -14.12
N PRO A 90 7.50 7.66 -12.86
CA PRO A 90 7.58 8.85 -12.04
C PRO A 90 8.49 9.88 -12.73
N LEU A 91 8.08 11.16 -12.69
CA LEU A 91 8.93 12.27 -13.10
C LEU A 91 10.20 12.23 -12.24
N ASN A 92 11.38 12.13 -12.87
CA ASN A 92 12.66 12.33 -12.20
C ASN A 92 12.67 13.72 -11.58
N ILE A 93 12.36 13.82 -10.29
CA ILE A 93 12.67 15.00 -9.50
C ILE A 93 14.02 14.71 -8.85
N GLU A 94 15.08 14.95 -9.62
CA GLU A 94 16.43 15.08 -9.03
C GLU A 94 16.41 16.29 -8.09
N SER A 95 16.87 16.08 -6.85
CA SER A 95 17.24 17.14 -5.91
C SER A 95 18.76 17.30 -5.91
#